data_AF-A0A968BRL4-F1
#
_entry.id   AF-A0A968BRL4-F1
#
_cell.length_a   1.000
_cell.length_b   1.000
_cell.length_c   1.000
_cell.angle_alpha   90.00
_cell.angle_beta   90.00
_cell.angle_gamma   90.00
#
_symmetry.space_group_name_H-M   'P 1'
#
loop_
_entity.id
_entity.type
_entity.pdbx_description
1 polymer ?
#
loop_
_entity_poly.entity_id
_entity_poly.type
_entity_poly.pdbx_seq_one_letter_code
_entity_poly.pdbx_strand_id
1 'polypeptide(L)'
;VQAGEQALDVTLPGQPAGSGRLHPITTTLRRMKAAFSQMGFQVFEGPDVESDEYNFTLLNFPPDHPARDSYDSFYTTRPGMLLRTHTSPGQVRVMQRLGAPVRAVIPGACYRYDQPDASHNIMFYQMEGLAVGANIRMTDLLGAISALAKMLFGDHSRLRF
;
A
#
# COMPACT_ATOMS: atom_id res chain seq x y z
N VAL A 1 -27.96 -33.85 -53.65
CA VAL A 1 -27.25 -34.45 -52.50
C VAL A 1 -27.83 -33.83 -51.25
N GLN A 2 -28.54 -34.62 -50.44
CA GLN A 2 -29.12 -34.18 -49.16
C GLN A 2 -27.99 -33.62 -48.28
N ALA A 3 -28.16 -32.41 -47.78
CA ALA A 3 -27.32 -31.86 -46.74
C ALA A 3 -27.52 -32.70 -45.48
N GLY A 4 -26.62 -33.64 -45.22
CA GLY A 4 -26.56 -34.33 -43.94
C GLY A 4 -26.29 -33.28 -42.86
N GLU A 5 -27.11 -33.29 -41.81
CA GLU A 5 -26.88 -32.50 -40.60
C GLU A 5 -25.43 -32.72 -40.14
N GLN A 6 -24.57 -31.73 -40.37
CA GLN A 6 -23.23 -31.76 -39.83
C GLN A 6 -23.37 -31.66 -38.31
N ALA A 7 -23.01 -32.73 -37.60
CA ALA A 7 -23.01 -32.74 -36.14
C ALA A 7 -22.15 -31.57 -35.64
N LEU A 8 -22.75 -30.69 -34.83
CA LEU A 8 -22.06 -29.55 -34.23
C LEU A 8 -20.92 -30.05 -33.34
N ASP A 9 -19.68 -29.72 -33.67
CA ASP A 9 -18.54 -29.95 -32.78
C ASP A 9 -18.53 -28.89 -31.67
N VAL A 10 -19.10 -29.25 -30.52
CA VAL A 10 -19.17 -28.39 -29.32
C VAL A 10 -17.83 -28.17 -28.63
N THR A 11 -16.75 -28.82 -29.09
CA THR A 11 -15.40 -28.62 -28.56
C THR A 11 -14.63 -27.53 -29.31
N LEU A 12 -15.15 -27.08 -30.45
CA LEU A 12 -14.56 -25.96 -31.19
C LEU A 12 -14.53 -24.71 -30.30
N PRO A 13 -13.41 -23.98 -30.30
CA PRO A 13 -13.33 -22.73 -29.56
C PRO A 13 -14.40 -21.77 -30.10
N GLY A 14 -15.26 -21.31 -29.20
CA GLY A 14 -16.21 -20.25 -29.50
C GLY A 14 -15.50 -18.94 -29.81
N GLN A 15 -16.27 -17.89 -30.11
CA GLN A 15 -15.67 -16.58 -30.32
C GLN A 15 -14.93 -16.11 -29.05
N PRO A 16 -13.64 -15.73 -29.15
CA PRO A 16 -12.86 -15.34 -28.00
C PRO A 16 -13.43 -14.05 -27.40
N ALA A 17 -13.88 -14.13 -26.15
CA ALA A 17 -14.12 -12.94 -25.33
C ALA A 17 -12.79 -12.46 -24.74
N GLY A 18 -12.52 -11.16 -24.80
CA GLY A 18 -11.34 -10.57 -24.16
C GLY A 18 -11.42 -10.74 -22.64
N SER A 19 -10.40 -11.35 -22.02
CA SER A 19 -10.29 -11.42 -20.56
C SER A 19 -9.31 -10.37 -20.05
N GLY A 20 -9.77 -9.53 -19.13
CA GLY A 20 -8.91 -8.58 -18.43
C GLY A 20 -8.22 -9.21 -17.22
N ARG A 21 -7.16 -8.57 -16.73
CA ARG A 21 -6.50 -8.92 -15.47
C ARG A 21 -6.24 -7.67 -14.65
N LEU A 22 -6.27 -7.82 -13.33
CA LEU A 22 -5.83 -6.76 -12.43
C LEU A 22 -4.31 -6.62 -12.50
N HIS A 23 -3.83 -5.39 -12.36
CA HIS A 23 -2.41 -5.14 -12.19
C HIS A 23 -1.87 -5.93 -10.97
N PRO A 24 -0.68 -6.53 -11.03
CA PRO A 24 -0.12 -7.29 -9.91
C PRO A 24 -0.08 -6.52 -8.60
N ILE A 25 0.27 -5.21 -8.64
CA ILE A 25 0.25 -4.33 -7.47
C ILE A 25 -1.16 -4.26 -6.86
N THR A 26 -2.20 -4.08 -7.68
CA THR A 26 -3.59 -4.04 -7.21
C THR A 26 -3.99 -5.34 -6.54
N THR A 27 -3.59 -6.49 -7.11
CA THR A 27 -3.84 -7.80 -6.52
C THR A 27 -3.12 -7.95 -5.17
N THR A 28 -1.86 -7.57 -5.08
CA THR A 28 -1.07 -7.63 -3.83
C THR A 28 -1.65 -6.72 -2.76
N LEU A 29 -1.96 -5.45 -3.08
CA LEU A 29 -2.57 -4.52 -2.13
C LEU A 29 -3.93 -5.01 -1.64
N ARG A 30 -4.75 -5.63 -2.49
CA ARG A 30 -6.03 -6.24 -2.07
C ARG A 30 -5.81 -7.37 -1.06
N ARG A 31 -4.83 -8.24 -1.29
CA ARG A 31 -4.49 -9.33 -0.36
C ARG A 31 -4.01 -8.79 0.99
N MET A 32 -3.13 -7.79 0.98
CA MET A 32 -2.65 -7.14 2.21
C MET A 32 -3.79 -6.43 2.96
N LYS A 33 -4.64 -5.67 2.26
CA LYS A 33 -5.82 -5.02 2.86
C LYS A 33 -6.76 -6.04 3.52
N ALA A 34 -7.03 -7.15 2.85
CA ALA A 34 -7.88 -8.21 3.37
C ALA A 34 -7.27 -8.86 4.64
N ALA A 35 -5.96 -9.10 4.65
CA ALA A 35 -5.27 -9.64 5.82
C ALA A 35 -5.38 -8.69 7.03
N PHE A 36 -5.12 -7.40 6.84
CA PHE A 36 -5.26 -6.41 7.91
C PHE A 36 -6.71 -6.22 8.37
N SER A 37 -7.68 -6.28 7.45
CA SER A 37 -9.10 -6.20 7.79
C SER A 37 -9.54 -7.38 8.68
N GLN A 38 -9.03 -8.58 8.43
CA GLN A 38 -9.28 -9.76 9.30
C GLN A 38 -8.68 -9.59 10.71
N MET A 39 -7.63 -8.78 10.85
CA MET A 39 -7.04 -8.41 12.16
C MET A 39 -7.73 -7.21 12.82
N GLY A 40 -8.82 -6.69 12.23
CA GLY A 40 -9.59 -5.57 12.76
C GLY A 40 -8.99 -4.18 12.47
N PHE A 41 -8.08 -4.07 11.50
CA PHE A 41 -7.58 -2.77 11.05
C PHE A 41 -8.56 -2.15 10.04
N GLN A 42 -8.75 -0.84 10.13
CA GLN A 42 -9.50 -0.06 9.17
C GLN A 42 -8.58 0.48 8.06
N VAL A 43 -9.07 0.54 6.83
CA VAL A 43 -8.31 1.04 5.69
C VAL A 43 -8.62 2.52 5.46
N PHE A 44 -7.60 3.37 5.41
CA PHE A 44 -7.71 4.79 5.08
C PHE A 44 -6.83 5.13 3.88
N GLU A 45 -7.23 6.15 3.13
CA GLU A 45 -6.43 6.69 2.02
C GLU A 45 -6.09 8.15 2.33
N GLY A 46 -4.96 8.61 1.79
CA GLY A 46 -4.51 9.99 1.91
C GLY A 46 -4.15 10.57 0.55
N PRO A 47 -3.96 11.91 0.46
CA PRO A 47 -3.58 12.56 -0.79
C PRO A 47 -2.15 12.19 -1.21
N ASP A 48 -1.87 12.23 -2.52
CA ASP A 48 -0.51 12.04 -3.06
C ASP A 48 0.33 13.32 -2.91
N VAL A 49 -0.27 14.48 -3.13
CA VAL A 49 0.35 15.79 -2.87
C VAL A 49 0.09 16.15 -1.41
N GLU A 50 1.16 16.32 -0.63
CA GLU A 50 1.11 16.53 0.81
C GLU A 50 1.95 17.75 1.21
N SER A 51 1.60 18.34 2.34
CA SER A 51 2.39 19.42 2.94
C SER A 51 3.64 18.87 3.64
N ASP A 52 4.72 19.64 3.63
CA ASP A 52 5.96 19.34 4.36
C ASP A 52 5.71 19.10 5.86
N GLU A 53 4.76 19.84 6.44
CA GLU A 53 4.34 19.67 7.82
C GLU A 53 3.85 18.25 8.13
N TYR A 54 2.94 17.72 7.31
CA TYR A 54 2.39 16.37 7.49
C TYR A 54 3.36 15.28 7.02
N ASN A 55 4.15 15.53 5.97
CA ASN A 55 5.10 14.56 5.45
C ASN A 55 6.36 14.41 6.33
N PHE A 56 6.74 15.44 7.09
CA PHE A 56 7.98 15.43 7.83
C PHE A 56 7.83 15.93 9.26
N THR A 57 7.35 17.17 9.45
CA THR A 57 7.40 17.84 10.77
C THR A 57 6.63 17.09 11.84
N LEU A 58 5.39 16.70 11.56
CA LEU A 58 4.54 15.95 12.49
C LEU A 58 5.00 14.49 12.70
N LEU A 59 5.94 14.03 11.88
CA LEU A 59 6.58 12.71 11.97
C LEU A 59 7.98 12.80 12.57
N ASN A 60 8.30 13.92 13.25
CA ASN A 60 9.53 14.13 14.00
C ASN A 60 10.81 14.20 13.14
N PHE A 61 10.69 14.61 11.87
CA PHE A 61 11.85 14.96 11.05
C PHE A 61 12.25 16.41 11.35
N PRO A 62 13.48 16.72 11.76
CA PRO A 62 13.93 18.10 11.97
C PRO A 62 14.09 18.84 10.63
N PRO A 63 14.09 20.19 10.60
CA PRO A 63 14.15 20.98 9.37
C PRO A 63 15.37 20.71 8.47
N ASP A 64 16.50 20.32 9.07
CA ASP A 64 17.77 20.01 8.41
C ASP A 64 17.93 18.53 8.05
N HIS A 65 16.86 17.73 8.17
CA HIS A 65 16.92 16.31 7.85
C HIS A 65 17.15 16.07 6.34
N PRO A 66 18.13 15.24 5.93
CA PRO A 66 18.45 15.01 4.51
C PRO A 66 17.26 14.60 3.64
N ALA A 67 16.34 13.77 4.15
CA ALA A 67 15.14 13.40 3.41
C ALA A 67 14.21 14.58 3.01
N ARG A 68 14.36 15.76 3.63
CA ARG A 68 13.67 17.00 3.24
C ARG A 68 14.39 17.74 2.11
N ASP A 69 15.55 17.27 1.69
CA ASP A 69 16.26 17.82 0.56
C ASP A 69 15.53 17.47 -0.74
N SER A 70 15.54 18.43 -1.66
CA SER A 70 15.09 18.28 -3.05
C SER A 70 15.79 17.16 -3.82
N TYR A 71 16.97 16.71 -3.37
CA TYR A 71 17.67 15.56 -3.95
C TYR A 71 17.00 14.21 -3.60
N ASP A 72 16.18 14.15 -2.56
CA ASP A 72 15.46 12.94 -2.14
C ASP A 72 13.94 13.03 -2.37
N SER A 73 13.39 14.27 -2.36
CA SER A 73 11.95 14.54 -2.36
C SER A 73 11.49 15.42 -3.51
N PHE A 74 10.39 15.05 -4.16
CA PHE A 74 9.77 15.85 -5.22
C PHE A 74 8.92 17.01 -4.65
N TYR A 75 9.53 18.18 -4.50
CA TYR A 75 8.80 19.41 -4.18
C TYR A 75 8.05 19.96 -5.39
N THR A 76 6.85 20.49 -5.14
CA THR A 76 6.04 21.15 -6.17
C THR A 76 6.44 22.61 -6.35
N THR A 77 5.87 23.28 -7.35
CA THR A 77 6.04 24.74 -7.51
C THR A 77 5.36 25.56 -6.40
N ARG A 78 4.47 24.95 -5.61
CA ARG A 78 3.85 25.59 -4.45
C ARG A 78 4.75 25.41 -3.22
N PRO A 79 5.19 26.49 -2.56
CA PRO A 79 6.04 26.40 -1.37
C PRO A 79 5.45 25.50 -0.28
N GLY A 80 6.27 24.63 0.30
CA GLY A 80 5.88 23.72 1.39
C GLY A 80 5.00 22.54 0.96
N MET A 81 4.81 22.31 -0.34
CA MET A 81 4.06 21.17 -0.87
C MET A 81 4.95 20.25 -1.69
N LEU A 82 4.80 18.95 -1.49
CA LEU A 82 5.58 17.90 -2.17
C LEU A 82 4.69 16.70 -2.54
N LEU A 83 5.21 15.81 -3.38
CA LEU A 83 4.66 14.46 -3.49
C LEU A 83 5.11 13.64 -2.28
N ARG A 84 4.19 12.97 -1.58
CA ARG A 84 4.50 12.23 -0.36
C ARG A 84 5.57 11.17 -0.58
N THR A 85 6.52 11.08 0.34
CA THR A 85 7.64 10.11 0.27
C THR A 85 7.30 8.77 0.90
N HIS A 86 6.22 8.74 1.68
CA HIS A 86 5.69 7.58 2.39
C HIS A 86 4.21 7.81 2.75
N THR A 87 3.51 6.77 3.22
CA THR A 87 2.09 6.82 3.60
C THR A 87 1.82 7.27 5.05
N SER A 88 2.88 7.44 5.86
CA SER A 88 2.85 8.01 7.22
C SER A 88 2.00 9.27 7.43
N PRO A 89 1.87 10.23 6.48
CA PRO A 89 1.04 11.42 6.68
C PRO A 89 -0.43 11.06 6.90
N GLY A 90 -0.88 9.97 6.28
CA GLY A 90 -2.20 9.40 6.52
C GLY A 90 -2.38 8.94 7.97
N GLN A 91 -1.34 8.44 8.63
CA GLN A 91 -1.39 8.06 10.04
C GLN A 91 -1.66 9.27 10.94
N VAL A 92 -0.95 10.39 10.71
CA VAL A 92 -1.17 11.66 11.44
C VAL A 92 -2.61 12.14 11.27
N ARG A 93 -3.11 12.16 10.02
CA ARG A 93 -4.48 12.57 9.71
C ARG A 93 -5.52 11.67 10.38
N VAL A 94 -5.29 10.35 10.37
CA VAL A 94 -6.17 9.38 11.04
C VAL A 94 -6.18 9.61 12.54
N MET A 95 -5.02 9.82 13.17
CA MET A 95 -4.92 10.10 14.60
C MET A 95 -5.61 11.41 14.99
N GLN A 96 -5.44 12.48 14.22
CA GLN A 96 -6.12 13.75 14.47
C GLN A 96 -7.64 13.64 14.32
N ARG A 97 -8.11 12.81 13.38
CA ARG A 97 -9.54 12.63 13.12
C ARG A 97 -10.24 11.71 14.12
N LEU A 98 -9.60 10.60 14.49
CA LEU A 98 -10.24 9.52 15.26
C LEU A 98 -9.76 9.42 16.71
N GLY A 99 -8.60 9.99 17.03
CA GLY A 99 -7.96 9.80 18.33
C GLY A 99 -7.54 8.35 18.57
N ALA A 100 -7.47 7.96 19.85
CA ALA A 100 -7.20 6.59 20.28
C ALA A 100 -8.42 6.01 21.03
N PRO A 101 -8.66 4.69 20.98
CA PRO A 101 -7.86 3.68 20.29
C PRO A 101 -8.11 3.64 18.77
N VAL A 102 -7.07 3.38 18.00
CA VAL A 102 -7.14 3.27 16.53
C VAL A 102 -6.23 2.16 16.02
N ARG A 103 -6.71 1.40 15.04
CA ARG A 103 -5.93 0.46 14.22
C ARG A 103 -6.22 0.75 12.76
N ALA A 104 -5.22 1.25 12.05
CA ALA A 104 -5.36 1.76 10.70
C ALA A 104 -4.27 1.21 9.79
N VAL A 105 -4.62 0.95 8.53
CA VAL A 105 -3.65 0.78 7.45
C VAL A 105 -3.88 1.80 6.36
N ILE A 106 -2.80 2.34 5.82
CA ILE A 106 -2.80 3.40 4.82
C ILE A 106 -2.05 2.88 3.59
N PRO A 107 -2.72 2.25 2.61
CA PRO A 107 -2.13 1.97 1.32
C PRO A 107 -2.10 3.21 0.43
N GLY A 108 -1.06 3.35 -0.38
CA GLY A 108 -0.96 4.47 -1.31
C GLY A 108 0.29 4.42 -2.18
N ALA A 109 0.27 5.25 -3.24
CA ALA A 109 1.45 5.54 -4.03
C ALA A 109 2.37 6.49 -3.27
N CYS A 110 3.68 6.28 -3.38
CA CYS A 110 4.73 7.10 -2.78
C CYS A 110 5.74 7.46 -3.86
N TYR A 111 6.44 8.58 -3.65
CA TYR A 111 7.32 9.16 -4.65
C TYR A 111 8.68 9.46 -4.03
N ARG A 112 9.75 9.08 -4.74
CA ARG A 112 11.14 9.36 -4.35
C ARG A 112 11.94 9.80 -5.55
N TYR A 113 12.85 10.75 -5.33
CA TYR A 113 13.79 11.16 -6.36
C TYR A 113 14.87 10.08 -6.53
N ASP A 114 14.51 8.97 -7.16
CA ASP A 114 15.40 7.84 -7.44
C ASP A 114 15.66 7.71 -8.94
N GLN A 115 16.84 7.22 -9.31
CA GLN A 115 17.14 6.87 -10.70
C GLN A 115 16.45 5.55 -11.04
N PRO A 116 15.54 5.50 -12.05
CA PRO A 116 14.86 4.26 -12.40
C PRO A 116 15.82 3.20 -12.93
N ASP A 117 15.74 2.00 -12.35
CA ASP A 117 16.46 0.82 -12.81
C ASP A 117 15.60 -0.45 -12.59
N ALA A 118 16.20 -1.64 -12.64
CA ALA A 118 15.47 -2.90 -12.47
C ALA A 118 14.88 -3.10 -11.06
N SER A 119 15.39 -2.39 -10.06
CA SER A 119 15.02 -2.48 -8.64
C SER A 119 14.52 -1.16 -8.03
N HIS A 120 14.69 -0.03 -8.71
CA HIS A 120 14.32 1.30 -8.24
C HIS A 120 13.32 1.96 -9.19
N ASN A 121 12.34 2.67 -8.63
CA ASN A 121 11.34 3.40 -9.39
C ASN A 121 10.93 4.66 -8.64
N ILE A 122 10.73 5.77 -9.37
CA ILE A 122 10.31 7.05 -8.82
C ILE A 122 8.94 6.99 -8.15
N MET A 123 8.08 6.08 -8.59
CA MET A 123 6.75 5.85 -8.04
C MET A 123 6.59 4.37 -7.69
N PHE A 124 6.23 4.12 -6.45
CA PHE A 124 6.01 2.79 -5.89
C PHE A 124 4.83 2.82 -4.92
N TYR A 125 4.41 1.66 -4.43
CA TYR A 125 3.28 1.56 -3.51
C TYR A 125 3.74 1.07 -2.15
N GLN A 126 3.26 1.72 -1.10
CA GLN A 126 3.42 1.29 0.28
C GLN A 126 2.07 0.98 0.91
N MET A 127 2.13 0.21 1.99
CA MET A 127 1.04 0.08 2.94
C MET A 127 1.65 0.11 4.32
N GLU A 128 1.39 1.19 5.05
CA GLU A 128 1.81 1.30 6.44
C GLU A 128 0.66 1.01 7.39
N GLY A 129 1.01 0.53 8.59
CA GLY A 129 0.05 0.22 9.64
C GLY A 129 0.36 0.98 10.93
N LEU A 130 -0.67 1.48 11.58
CA LEU A 130 -0.63 2.16 12.87
C LEU A 130 -1.61 1.47 13.84
N ALA A 131 -1.15 1.20 15.06
CA ALA A 131 -2.01 0.75 16.15
C ALA A 131 -1.69 1.55 17.42
N VAL A 132 -2.67 2.32 17.91
CA VAL A 132 -2.55 3.15 19.11
C VAL A 132 -3.70 2.81 20.06
N GLY A 133 -3.38 2.60 21.33
CA GLY A 133 -4.36 2.29 22.36
C GLY A 133 -3.69 1.96 23.68
N ALA A 134 -4.48 1.78 24.72
CA ALA A 134 -3.97 1.33 26.01
C ALA A 134 -3.35 -0.07 25.89
N ASN A 135 -2.21 -0.28 26.55
CA ASN A 135 -1.52 -1.57 26.64
C ASN A 135 -1.04 -2.19 25.32
N ILE A 136 -0.86 -1.39 24.25
CA ILE A 136 -0.15 -1.86 23.05
C ILE A 136 1.32 -2.12 23.40
N ARG A 137 1.81 -3.32 23.05
CA ARG A 137 3.17 -3.79 23.32
C ARG A 137 3.87 -4.15 22.02
N MET A 138 5.20 -4.24 22.09
CA MET A 138 6.00 -4.74 20.96
C MET A 138 5.54 -6.12 20.49
N THR A 139 5.09 -6.98 21.41
CA THR A 139 4.54 -8.31 21.09
C THR A 139 3.33 -8.25 20.15
N ASP A 140 2.51 -7.20 20.22
CA ASP A 140 1.37 -7.02 19.33
C ASP A 140 1.82 -6.70 17.90
N LEU A 141 2.89 -5.89 17.74
CA LEU A 141 3.51 -5.63 16.44
C LEU A 141 4.06 -6.92 15.83
N LEU A 142 4.85 -7.69 16.60
CA LEU A 142 5.41 -8.97 16.12
C LEU A 142 4.29 -9.94 15.75
N GLY A 143 3.21 -9.98 16.53
CA GLY A 143 2.02 -10.78 16.26
C GLY A 143 1.33 -10.38 14.96
N ALA A 144 1.11 -9.08 14.73
CA ALA A 144 0.49 -8.58 13.50
C ALA A 144 1.35 -8.87 12.25
N ILE A 145 2.66 -8.65 12.32
CA ILE A 145 3.58 -8.97 11.21
C ILE A 145 3.64 -10.48 10.95
N SER A 146 3.63 -11.30 12.01
CA SER A 146 3.58 -12.77 11.89
C SER A 146 2.29 -13.24 11.23
N ALA A 147 1.15 -12.69 11.62
CA ALA A 147 -0.14 -13.01 11.01
C ALA A 147 -0.18 -12.59 9.54
N LEU A 148 0.29 -11.39 9.20
CA LEU A 148 0.39 -10.91 7.82
C LEU A 148 1.26 -11.85 6.97
N ALA A 149 2.44 -12.23 7.46
CA ALA A 149 3.36 -13.12 6.74
C ALA A 149 2.71 -14.48 6.44
N LYS A 150 2.00 -15.07 7.42
CA LYS A 150 1.28 -16.33 7.22
C LYS A 150 0.14 -16.20 6.23
N MET A 151 -0.64 -15.12 6.28
CA MET A 151 -1.75 -14.90 5.33
C MET A 151 -1.27 -14.65 3.89
N LEU A 152 -0.06 -14.10 3.71
CA LEU A 152 0.50 -13.81 2.39
C LEU A 152 1.32 -14.96 1.81
N PHE A 153 2.09 -15.66 2.64
CA PHE A 153 3.11 -16.62 2.21
C PHE A 153 2.89 -18.04 2.75
N GLY A 154 1.85 -18.26 3.55
CA GLY A 154 1.50 -19.55 4.14
C GLY A 154 2.12 -19.81 5.52
N ASP A 155 1.68 -20.90 6.16
CA ASP A 155 2.00 -21.23 7.55
C ASP A 155 3.48 -21.55 7.81
N HIS A 156 4.24 -21.87 6.76
CA HIS A 156 5.67 -22.16 6.84
C HIS A 156 6.55 -20.90 6.83
N SER A 157 5.97 -19.71 6.72
CA SER A 157 6.70 -18.45 6.73
C SER A 157 7.47 -18.25 8.04
N ARG A 158 8.74 -17.84 7.92
CA ARG A 158 9.62 -17.54 9.05
C ARG A 158 9.96 -16.06 9.03
N LEU A 159 9.92 -15.45 10.20
CA LEU A 159 10.31 -14.05 10.40
C LEU A 159 11.60 -13.98 11.20
N ARG A 160 12.37 -12.93 10.94
CA ARG A 160 13.51 -12.51 11.76
C ARG A 160 13.19 -11.13 12.32
N PHE A 161 13.33 -10.98 13.62
CA PHE A 161 13.13 -9.74 14.35
C PHE A 161 14.46 -9.25 14.92
#